data_AF-A0A524E7H5-F1
#
_entry.id   AF-A0A524E7H5-F1
#
_cell.length_a   1.000
_cell.length_b   1.000
_cell.length_c   1.000
_cell.angle_alpha   90.00
_cell.angle_beta   90.00
_cell.angle_gamma   90.00
#
_symmetry.space_group_name_H-M   'P 1'
#
loop_
_entity.id
_entity.type
_entity.pdbx_description
1 polymer ?
#
loop_
_entity_poly.entity_id
_entity_poly.type
_entity_poly.pdbx_seq_one_letter_code
_entity_poly.pdbx_strand_id
1 'polypeptide(L)'
;MLKELEKHLQFVDISNEDMSIFEWKPPRSFKSFLLDLNIVKKNKANDVFFHIDKGNMKIVHIRKNNLIYTIGSDKSVQFQILEALLEKIDEEFHDMYDIEVIFSYGNTTSAIFKAFKQEIERIIEEFPTSDLIKKVDVHCRVCKTILPLYIKKSIMKEALSFPIPIVYNHKGHALVCYIDQDFVVRGVELVNITG
;
A
#
# COMPACT_ATOMS: atom_id res chain seq x y z
N MET A 1 -7.55 12.15 -7.76
CA MET A 1 -7.27 10.88 -7.07
C MET A 1 -6.31 11.11 -5.91
N LEU A 2 -5.02 11.40 -6.11
CA LEU A 2 -4.09 11.63 -4.97
C LEU A 2 -4.57 12.73 -4.00
N LYS A 3 -5.00 13.90 -4.50
CA LYS A 3 -5.52 15.01 -3.66
C LYS A 3 -6.73 14.66 -2.78
N GLU A 4 -7.38 13.52 -3.02
CA GLU A 4 -8.55 13.07 -2.25
C GLU A 4 -8.36 11.64 -1.72
N LEU A 5 -7.10 11.19 -1.57
CA LEU A 5 -6.77 9.81 -1.20
C LEU A 5 -7.49 9.35 0.07
N GLU A 6 -7.55 10.20 1.09
CA GLU A 6 -8.28 9.92 2.34
C GLU A 6 -9.75 9.51 2.11
N LYS A 7 -10.43 10.09 1.10
CA LYS A 7 -11.82 9.77 0.74
C LYS A 7 -11.99 8.40 0.08
N HIS A 8 -10.87 7.74 -0.25
CA HIS A 8 -10.86 6.41 -0.85
C HIS A 8 -10.35 5.32 0.12
N LEU A 9 -9.61 5.69 1.17
CA LEU A 9 -9.12 4.75 2.18
C LEU A 9 -10.25 4.18 3.04
N GLN A 10 -10.11 2.95 3.52
CA GLN A 10 -11.12 2.28 4.35
C GLN A 10 -10.59 2.01 5.75
N PHE A 11 -9.30 1.69 5.87
CA PHE A 11 -8.59 1.55 7.13
C PHE A 11 -7.08 1.50 6.88
N VAL A 12 -6.30 1.74 7.94
CA VAL A 12 -4.91 1.31 8.07
C VAL A 12 -4.81 0.51 9.37
N ASP A 13 -4.11 -0.62 9.32
CA ASP A 13 -3.82 -1.45 10.49
C ASP A 13 -2.32 -1.76 10.55
N ILE A 14 -1.77 -1.65 11.76
CA ILE A 14 -0.45 -2.19 12.10
C ILE A 14 -0.71 -3.27 13.13
N SER A 15 -0.32 -4.50 12.82
CA SER A 15 -0.55 -5.65 13.68
C SER A 15 0.70 -6.51 13.81
N ASN A 16 0.73 -7.34 14.85
CA ASN A 16 1.59 -8.51 14.89
C ASN A 16 0.73 -9.77 14.66
N GLU A 17 1.32 -10.94 14.84
CA GLU A 17 0.60 -12.21 14.63
C GLU A 17 -0.63 -12.34 15.55
N ASP A 18 -0.53 -11.82 16.76
CA ASP A 18 -1.52 -12.06 17.81
C ASP A 18 -2.64 -11.01 17.82
N MET A 19 -2.29 -9.73 17.64
CA MET A 19 -3.20 -8.60 17.87
C MET A 19 -2.98 -7.44 16.91
N SER A 20 -3.97 -6.55 16.81
CA SER A 20 -3.80 -5.23 16.21
C SER A 20 -3.14 -4.32 17.23
N ILE A 21 -2.08 -3.65 16.82
CA ILE A 21 -1.29 -2.74 17.64
C ILE A 21 -1.84 -1.33 17.47
N PHE A 22 -2.18 -0.97 16.24
CA PHE A 22 -2.76 0.31 15.88
C PHE A 22 -3.77 0.12 14.75
N GLU A 23 -4.92 0.79 14.86
CA GLU A 23 -5.93 0.84 13.81
C GLU A 23 -6.36 2.28 13.60
N TRP A 24 -6.35 2.72 12.34
CA TRP A 24 -6.94 3.96 11.89
C TRP A 24 -8.07 3.69 10.91
N LYS A 25 -9.17 4.43 11.06
CA LYS A 25 -10.33 4.40 10.16
C LYS A 25 -10.80 5.82 9.93
N PRO A 26 -11.14 6.20 8.68
CA PRO A 26 -11.80 7.47 8.45
C PRO A 26 -13.21 7.45 9.08
N PRO A 27 -13.78 8.59 9.49
CA PRO A 27 -15.08 8.65 10.18
C PRO A 27 -16.24 7.97 9.44
N ARG A 28 -16.15 7.86 8.11
CA ARG A 28 -17.15 7.20 7.25
C ARG A 28 -17.04 5.67 7.19
N SER A 29 -15.97 5.08 7.72
CA SER A 29 -15.72 3.64 7.68
C SER A 29 -16.20 2.97 8.97
N PHE A 30 -17.42 2.46 8.94
CA PHE A 30 -18.05 1.74 10.06
C PHE A 30 -17.84 0.22 10.00
N LYS A 31 -17.21 -0.28 8.94
CA LYS A 31 -17.05 -1.72 8.70
C LYS A 31 -15.98 -2.31 9.61
N SER A 32 -16.23 -3.51 10.12
CA SER A 32 -15.21 -4.32 10.80
C SER A 32 -14.35 -5.06 9.77
N PHE A 33 -13.03 -5.02 9.96
CA PHE A 33 -12.05 -5.70 9.12
C PHE A 33 -11.37 -6.89 9.80
N LEU A 34 -11.87 -7.34 10.96
CA LEU A 34 -11.24 -8.41 11.75
C LEU A 34 -10.97 -9.70 10.94
N LEU A 35 -11.95 -10.12 10.13
CA LEU A 35 -11.78 -11.30 9.26
C LEU A 35 -10.72 -11.08 8.19
N ASP A 36 -10.66 -9.88 7.62
CA ASP A 36 -9.66 -9.51 6.61
C ASP A 36 -8.25 -9.52 7.22
N LEU A 37 -8.08 -8.93 8.40
CA LEU A 37 -6.81 -8.93 9.15
C LEU A 37 -6.38 -10.34 9.54
N ASN A 38 -7.31 -11.22 9.93
CA ASN A 38 -6.99 -12.62 10.23
C ASN A 38 -6.49 -13.40 9.01
N ILE A 39 -6.94 -13.05 7.80
CA ILE A 39 -6.43 -13.65 6.55
C ILE A 39 -5.02 -13.13 6.27
N VAL A 40 -4.82 -11.82 6.38
CA VAL A 40 -3.53 -11.16 6.18
C VAL A 40 -2.45 -11.74 7.12
N LYS A 41 -2.78 -11.93 8.40
CA LYS A 41 -1.86 -12.48 9.42
C LYS A 41 -1.35 -13.89 9.14
N LYS A 42 -2.08 -14.68 8.33
CA LYS A 42 -1.63 -16.04 7.94
C LYS A 42 -0.48 -16.02 6.95
N ASN A 43 -0.26 -14.91 6.26
CA ASN A 43 0.87 -14.76 5.35
C ASN A 43 2.16 -14.60 6.15
N LYS A 44 3.16 -15.44 5.84
CA LYS A 44 4.47 -15.49 6.53
C LYS A 44 5.62 -14.91 5.71
N ALA A 45 5.38 -14.52 4.45
CA ALA A 45 6.42 -13.93 3.62
C ALA A 45 6.73 -12.51 4.10
N ASN A 46 8.02 -12.25 4.33
CA ASN A 46 8.54 -10.93 4.72
C ASN A 46 8.98 -10.14 3.49
N ASP A 47 8.91 -8.80 3.60
CA ASP A 47 9.43 -7.83 2.64
C ASP A 47 8.86 -7.96 1.22
N VAL A 48 7.64 -8.51 1.12
CA VAL A 48 6.90 -8.65 -0.14
C VAL A 48 5.51 -8.08 0.04
N PHE A 49 5.08 -7.24 -0.91
CA PHE A 49 3.72 -6.73 -0.96
C PHE A 49 2.76 -7.78 -1.52
N PHE A 50 1.62 -7.92 -0.86
CA PHE A 50 0.53 -8.77 -1.30
C PHE A 50 -0.74 -7.95 -1.50
N HIS A 51 -1.46 -8.28 -2.58
CA HIS A 51 -2.68 -7.60 -2.99
C HIS A 51 -3.87 -8.54 -2.88
N ILE A 52 -4.96 -8.07 -2.28
CA ILE A 52 -6.23 -8.80 -2.17
C ILE A 52 -7.34 -7.93 -2.78
N ASP A 53 -7.99 -8.43 -3.83
CA ASP A 53 -9.20 -7.83 -4.38
C ASP A 53 -10.44 -8.43 -3.69
N LYS A 54 -11.24 -7.58 -3.01
CA LYS A 54 -12.44 -8.02 -2.28
C LYS A 54 -13.66 -7.15 -2.59
N GLY A 55 -14.54 -7.63 -3.47
CA GLY A 55 -15.80 -6.96 -3.78
C GLY A 55 -15.58 -5.56 -4.35
N ASN A 56 -15.91 -4.52 -3.58
CA ASN A 56 -15.71 -3.11 -3.93
C ASN A 56 -14.44 -2.49 -3.31
N MET A 57 -13.61 -3.30 -2.67
CA MET A 57 -12.42 -2.89 -1.92
C MET A 57 -11.17 -3.63 -2.43
N LYS A 58 -10.01 -3.03 -2.17
CA LYS A 58 -8.68 -3.61 -2.29
C LYS A 58 -7.98 -3.55 -0.94
N ILE A 59 -7.15 -4.54 -0.66
CA ILE A 59 -6.27 -4.56 0.51
C ILE A 59 -4.84 -4.80 0.02
N VAL A 60 -3.91 -4.01 0.54
CA VAL A 60 -2.47 -4.22 0.38
C VAL A 60 -1.90 -4.49 1.76
N HIS A 61 -1.00 -5.47 1.86
CA HIS A 61 -0.23 -5.68 3.06
C HIS A 61 1.22 -6.04 2.77
N ILE A 62 2.07 -5.74 3.73
CA ILE A 62 3.47 -6.15 3.79
C ILE A 62 3.79 -6.56 5.23
N ARG A 63 4.52 -7.66 5.38
CA ARG A 63 5.10 -8.05 6.67
C ARG A 63 6.55 -7.60 6.70
N LYS A 64 6.93 -6.87 7.74
CA LYS A 64 8.30 -6.45 8.02
C LYS A 64 8.64 -6.89 9.43
N ASN A 65 9.58 -7.83 9.53
CA ASN A 65 9.94 -8.47 10.80
C ASN A 65 8.69 -9.01 11.54
N ASN A 66 8.40 -8.47 12.72
CA ASN A 66 7.31 -8.90 13.59
C ASN A 66 6.01 -8.10 13.36
N LEU A 67 6.03 -7.12 12.46
CA LEU A 67 4.91 -6.24 12.16
C LEU A 67 4.33 -6.53 10.78
N ILE A 68 3.02 -6.29 10.67
CA ILE A 68 2.23 -6.45 9.47
C ILE A 68 1.50 -5.14 9.25
N TYR A 69 1.84 -4.48 8.16
CA TYR A 69 1.26 -3.22 7.76
C TYR A 69 0.19 -3.51 6.71
N THR A 70 -1.02 -3.06 6.96
CA THR A 70 -2.18 -3.34 6.11
C THR A 70 -2.93 -2.05 5.81
N ILE A 71 -3.27 -1.84 4.55
CA ILE A 71 -4.12 -0.72 4.13
C ILE A 71 -5.24 -1.21 3.24
N GLY A 72 -6.45 -0.72 3.50
CA GLY A 72 -7.62 -0.96 2.68
C GLY A 72 -8.05 0.31 1.95
N SER A 73 -8.49 0.18 0.70
CA SER A 73 -9.08 1.29 -0.08
C SER A 73 -10.20 0.78 -0.99
N ASP A 74 -10.98 1.69 -1.57
CA ASP A 74 -11.80 1.33 -2.72
C ASP A 74 -10.96 0.92 -3.94
N LYS A 75 -11.62 0.38 -4.97
CA LYS A 75 -10.98 -0.14 -6.18
C LYS A 75 -10.35 0.93 -7.09
N SER A 76 -10.65 2.21 -6.89
CA SER A 76 -10.16 3.29 -7.75
C SER A 76 -8.71 3.67 -7.49
N VAL A 77 -8.20 3.33 -6.30
CA VAL A 77 -6.79 3.55 -5.93
C VAL A 77 -5.91 2.46 -6.53
N GLN A 78 -4.73 2.86 -7.01
CA GLN A 78 -3.73 1.93 -7.58
C GLN A 78 -2.90 1.29 -6.47
N PHE A 79 -2.54 0.01 -6.63
CA PHE A 79 -1.76 -0.71 -5.63
C PHE A 79 -0.44 -0.01 -5.28
N GLN A 80 0.27 0.50 -6.30
CA GLN A 80 1.52 1.25 -6.11
C GLN A 80 1.38 2.48 -5.20
N ILE A 81 0.20 3.13 -5.17
CA ILE A 81 -0.07 4.24 -4.25
C ILE A 81 -0.17 3.74 -2.81
N LEU A 82 -0.88 2.64 -2.61
CA LEU A 82 -1.08 2.02 -1.30
C LEU A 82 0.23 1.44 -0.74
N GLU A 83 1.04 0.82 -1.59
CA GLU A 83 2.37 0.32 -1.23
C GLU A 83 3.28 1.45 -0.74
N ALA A 84 3.41 2.53 -1.52
CA ALA A 84 4.21 3.69 -1.13
C ALA A 84 3.73 4.34 0.17
N LEU A 85 2.41 4.40 0.38
CA LEU A 85 1.84 4.91 1.63
C LEU A 85 2.18 4.00 2.81
N LEU A 86 2.12 2.68 2.65
CA LEU A 86 2.54 1.74 3.69
C LEU A 86 4.03 1.85 4.01
N GLU A 87 4.89 2.06 3.01
CA GLU A 87 6.33 2.28 3.23
C GLU A 87 6.57 3.54 4.08
N LYS A 88 5.83 4.62 3.82
CA LYS A 88 5.94 5.85 4.61
C LYS A 88 5.40 5.66 6.04
N ILE A 89 4.29 4.95 6.19
CA ILE A 89 3.72 4.65 7.51
C ILE A 89 4.68 3.78 8.33
N ASP A 90 5.32 2.80 7.70
CA ASP A 90 6.33 1.96 8.33
C ASP A 90 7.54 2.74 8.81
N GLU A 91 8.09 3.62 7.96
CA GLU A 91 9.20 4.52 8.30
C GLU A 91 8.87 5.38 9.53
N GLU A 92 7.77 6.14 9.47
CA GLU A 92 7.37 7.05 10.55
C GLU A 92 7.00 6.31 11.84
N PHE A 93 6.46 5.09 11.73
CA PHE A 93 6.13 4.29 12.91
C PHE A 93 7.39 3.82 13.64
N HIS A 94 8.43 3.40 12.92
CA HIS A 94 9.71 3.02 13.51
C HIS A 94 10.52 4.24 13.99
N ASP A 95 10.36 5.41 13.37
CA ASP A 95 10.96 6.65 13.85
C ASP A 95 10.35 7.11 15.18
N MET A 96 9.04 6.90 15.37
CA MET A 96 8.36 7.23 16.63
C MET A 96 8.56 6.21 17.74
N TYR A 97 8.72 4.93 17.39
CA TYR A 97 8.67 3.82 18.34
C TYR A 97 9.81 2.84 18.12
N ASP A 98 10.60 2.60 19.17
CA ASP A 98 11.53 1.47 19.21
C ASP A 98 10.74 0.18 19.48
N ILE A 99 10.25 -0.43 18.41
CA ILE A 99 9.37 -1.60 18.44
C ILE A 99 10.02 -2.80 19.12
N GLU A 100 11.31 -3.03 18.88
CA GLU A 100 12.05 -4.15 19.47
C GLU A 100 12.14 -4.00 20.99
N VAL A 101 12.50 -2.80 21.46
CA VAL A 101 12.54 -2.49 22.88
C VAL A 101 11.16 -2.57 23.50
N ILE A 102 10.13 -2.00 22.87
CA ILE A 102 8.76 -2.00 23.41
C ILE A 102 8.22 -3.42 23.60
N PHE A 103 8.44 -4.32 22.64
CA PHE A 103 7.98 -5.71 22.76
C PHE A 103 8.83 -6.57 23.69
N SER A 104 10.08 -6.19 23.96
CA SER A 104 10.93 -6.91 24.93
C SER A 104 10.38 -6.90 26.37
N TYR A 105 9.55 -5.92 26.72
CA TYR A 105 8.95 -5.80 28.06
C TYR A 105 7.77 -6.74 28.33
N GLY A 106 7.30 -7.51 27.35
CA GLY A 106 6.29 -8.59 27.51
C GLY A 106 4.85 -8.15 27.81
N ASN A 107 4.62 -6.96 28.37
CA ASN A 107 3.30 -6.43 28.73
C ASN A 107 2.89 -5.20 27.89
N THR A 108 3.18 -5.22 26.60
CA THR A 108 2.84 -4.12 25.69
C THR A 108 1.33 -4.04 25.45
N THR A 109 0.75 -2.86 25.63
CA THR A 109 -0.66 -2.59 25.27
C THR A 109 -0.73 -1.65 24.08
N SER A 110 -1.78 -1.79 23.26
CA SER A 110 -2.02 -0.89 22.11
C SER A 110 -2.19 0.58 22.50
N ALA A 111 -2.41 0.87 23.79
CA ALA A 111 -2.54 2.23 24.30
C ALA A 111 -1.29 3.09 24.10
N ILE A 112 -0.10 2.47 24.04
CA ILE A 112 1.19 3.16 23.82
C ILE A 112 1.23 3.82 22.43
N PHE A 113 0.56 3.22 21.45
CA PHE A 113 0.56 3.67 20.06
C PHE A 113 -0.55 4.67 19.74
N LYS A 114 -1.33 5.12 20.74
CA LYS A 114 -2.43 6.08 20.54
C LYS A 114 -1.96 7.40 19.93
N ALA A 115 -0.74 7.85 20.25
CA ALA A 115 -0.19 9.09 19.73
C ALA A 115 0.01 9.05 18.20
N PHE A 116 0.23 7.86 17.62
CA PHE A 116 0.38 7.67 16.19
C PHE A 116 -0.85 8.07 15.38
N LYS A 117 -2.02 8.25 16.02
CA LYS A 117 -3.23 8.69 15.33
C LYS A 117 -3.07 10.05 14.64
N GLN A 118 -2.44 11.02 15.32
CA GLN A 118 -2.20 12.34 14.73
C GLN A 118 -1.20 12.25 13.60
N GLU A 119 -0.19 11.39 13.78
CA GLU A 119 0.85 11.17 12.78
C GLU A 119 0.30 10.55 11.50
N ILE A 120 -0.56 9.52 11.60
CA ILE A 120 -1.13 8.91 10.40
C ILE A 120 -2.06 9.86 9.64
N GLU A 121 -2.79 10.73 10.35
CA GLU A 121 -3.62 11.78 9.74
C GLU A 121 -2.74 12.76 8.95
N ARG A 122 -1.62 13.20 9.54
CA ARG A 122 -0.60 14.03 8.88
C ARG A 122 0.00 13.36 7.66
N ILE A 123 0.43 12.10 7.77
CA ILE A 123 1.00 11.32 6.67
C ILE A 123 0.01 11.26 5.51
N ILE A 124 -1.26 10.91 5.76
CA ILE A 124 -2.29 10.80 4.72
C ILE A 124 -2.56 12.15 4.03
N GLU A 125 -2.56 13.25 4.80
CA GLU A 125 -2.77 14.60 4.28
C GLU A 125 -1.61 15.09 3.39
N GLU A 126 -0.36 14.84 3.80
CA GLU A 126 0.85 15.29 3.10
C GLU A 126 1.26 14.38 1.94
N PHE A 127 0.87 13.10 1.97
CA PHE A 127 1.22 12.09 0.97
C PHE A 127 0.98 12.52 -0.49
N PRO A 128 -0.12 13.18 -0.86
CA PRO A 128 -0.38 13.63 -2.24
C PRO A 128 0.66 14.61 -2.78
N THR A 129 1.35 15.32 -1.88
CA THR A 129 2.43 16.27 -2.19
C THR A 129 3.82 15.70 -1.94
N SER A 130 3.91 14.49 -1.40
CA SER A 130 5.18 13.80 -1.19
C SER A 130 5.84 13.40 -2.52
N ASP A 131 7.16 13.32 -2.52
CA ASP A 131 7.94 12.90 -3.69
C ASP A 131 8.10 11.36 -3.79
N LEU A 132 7.21 10.60 -3.14
CA LEU A 132 7.30 9.13 -3.05
C LEU A 132 6.78 8.41 -4.28
N ILE A 133 6.02 9.09 -5.13
CA ILE A 133 5.37 8.51 -6.30
C ILE A 133 5.70 9.33 -7.54
N LYS A 134 5.98 8.65 -8.64
CA LYS A 134 6.05 9.25 -9.98
C LYS A 134 4.81 8.86 -10.78
N LYS A 135 4.18 9.84 -11.41
CA LYS A 135 3.15 9.62 -12.42
C LYS A 135 3.80 9.44 -13.79
N VAL A 136 3.40 8.40 -14.51
CA VAL A 136 3.73 8.15 -15.91
C VAL A 136 2.44 7.92 -16.71
N ASP A 137 2.48 8.18 -18.00
CA ASP A 137 1.31 8.02 -18.88
C ASP A 137 1.47 6.73 -19.69
N VAL A 138 0.48 5.83 -19.59
CA VAL A 138 0.48 4.52 -20.28
C VAL A 138 -0.69 4.42 -21.24
N HIS A 139 -0.45 3.89 -22.44
CA HIS A 139 -1.49 3.74 -23.44
C HIS A 139 -2.20 2.38 -23.31
N CYS A 140 -3.49 2.40 -23.01
CA CYS A 140 -4.33 1.21 -23.09
C CYS A 140 -4.84 1.04 -24.53
N ARG A 141 -4.27 0.07 -25.25
CA ARG A 141 -4.65 -0.21 -26.65
C ARG A 141 -6.11 -0.64 -26.82
N VAL A 142 -6.68 -1.31 -25.80
CA VAL A 142 -8.06 -1.78 -25.83
C VAL A 142 -9.05 -0.62 -25.68
N CYS A 143 -8.84 0.25 -24.69
CA CYS A 143 -9.68 1.42 -24.47
C CYS A 143 -9.37 2.58 -25.42
N LYS A 144 -8.21 2.54 -26.10
CA LYS A 144 -7.66 3.63 -26.94
C LYS A 144 -7.48 4.94 -26.16
N THR A 145 -7.11 4.84 -24.89
CA THR A 145 -6.93 5.99 -23.99
C THR A 145 -5.56 5.98 -23.33
N ILE A 146 -5.07 7.17 -23.02
CA ILE A 146 -3.90 7.36 -22.14
C ILE A 146 -4.40 7.33 -20.70
N LEU A 147 -3.77 6.51 -19.88
CA LEU A 147 -4.11 6.31 -18.48
C LEU A 147 -2.94 6.74 -17.61
N PRO A 148 -3.20 7.38 -16.47
CA PRO A 148 -2.15 7.67 -15.51
C PRO A 148 -1.78 6.39 -14.74
N LEU A 149 -0.51 6.00 -14.78
CA LEU A 149 0.07 4.97 -13.92
C LEU A 149 0.94 5.67 -12.87
N TYR A 150 0.69 5.37 -11.61
CA TYR A 150 1.48 5.85 -10.49
C TYR A 150 2.45 4.75 -10.07
N ILE A 151 3.72 5.12 -9.89
CA ILE A 151 4.80 4.18 -9.60
C ILE A 151 5.50 4.68 -8.34
N LYS A 152 5.63 3.83 -7.32
CA LYS A 152 6.39 4.17 -6.11
C LYS A 152 7.86 4.31 -6.47
N LYS A 153 8.58 5.29 -5.91
CA LYS A 153 9.98 5.52 -6.29
C LYS A 153 10.96 4.52 -5.69
N SER A 154 10.63 3.92 -4.55
CA SER A 154 11.41 2.88 -3.87
C SER A 154 11.75 1.71 -4.79
N ILE A 155 10.81 1.30 -5.64
CA ILE A 155 11.01 0.18 -6.58
C ILE A 155 12.21 0.39 -7.53
N MET A 156 12.55 1.63 -7.86
CA MET A 156 13.69 1.94 -8.73
C MET A 156 15.03 1.75 -8.00
N LYS A 157 15.05 1.93 -6.68
CA LYS A 157 16.26 1.73 -5.87
C LYS A 157 16.52 0.25 -5.59
N GLU A 158 15.45 -0.53 -5.51
CA GLU A 158 15.47 -1.96 -5.17
C GLU A 158 15.59 -2.88 -6.39
N ALA A 159 15.32 -2.37 -7.60
CA ALA A 159 15.35 -3.16 -8.83
C ALA A 159 16.76 -3.68 -9.14
N LEU A 160 16.87 -4.98 -9.37
CA LEU A 160 18.12 -5.63 -9.82
C LEU A 160 18.46 -5.34 -11.29
N SER A 161 17.45 -5.03 -12.11
CA SER A 161 17.60 -4.81 -13.55
C SER A 161 16.46 -3.98 -14.11
N PHE A 162 16.72 -3.30 -15.23
CA PHE A 162 15.74 -2.52 -15.97
C PHE A 162 15.54 -3.06 -17.40
N PRO A 163 14.34 -2.87 -18.00
CA PRO A 163 13.15 -2.25 -17.41
C PRO A 163 12.43 -3.17 -16.41
N ILE A 164 11.78 -2.59 -15.40
CA ILE A 164 10.96 -3.34 -14.44
C ILE A 164 9.52 -3.53 -14.96
N PRO A 165 8.92 -4.71 -14.79
CA PRO A 165 7.52 -4.94 -15.12
C PRO A 165 6.61 -4.45 -13.99
N ILE A 166 5.61 -3.62 -14.33
CA ILE A 166 4.55 -3.19 -13.41
C ILE A 166 3.21 -3.61 -13.97
N VAL A 167 2.44 -4.36 -13.18
CA VAL A 167 1.07 -4.74 -13.54
C VAL A 167 0.11 -3.62 -13.18
N TYR A 168 -0.68 -3.18 -14.16
CA TYR A 168 -1.71 -2.16 -13.99
C TYR A 168 -3.06 -2.65 -14.51
N ASN A 169 -4.05 -2.70 -13.61
CA ASN A 169 -5.40 -3.14 -13.91
C ASN A 169 -6.34 -1.94 -14.12
N HIS A 170 -6.98 -1.86 -15.28
CA HIS A 170 -7.95 -0.82 -15.63
C HIS A 170 -9.15 -1.39 -16.38
N LYS A 171 -10.37 -1.14 -15.87
CA LYS A 171 -11.64 -1.56 -16.49
C LYS A 171 -11.68 -3.04 -16.93
N GLY A 172 -11.06 -3.92 -16.14
CA GLY A 172 -11.00 -5.37 -16.45
C GLY A 172 -9.86 -5.78 -17.38
N HIS A 173 -9.02 -4.85 -17.84
CA HIS A 173 -7.81 -5.15 -18.60
C HIS A 173 -6.59 -5.10 -17.67
N ALA A 174 -5.72 -6.10 -17.78
CA ALA A 174 -4.40 -6.07 -17.17
C ALA A 174 -3.34 -5.68 -18.21
N LEU A 175 -2.53 -4.69 -17.85
CA LEU A 175 -1.41 -4.23 -18.64
C LEU A 175 -0.13 -4.55 -17.88
N VAL A 176 0.86 -5.12 -18.55
CA VAL A 176 2.25 -5.13 -18.07
C VAL A 176 2.95 -3.96 -18.72
N CYS A 177 3.40 -3.02 -17.90
CA CYS A 177 4.13 -1.84 -18.32
C CYS A 177 5.60 -2.02 -17.95
N TYR A 178 6.50 -1.93 -18.92
CA TYR A 178 7.95 -2.01 -18.71
C TYR A 178 8.50 -0.60 -18.50
N ILE A 179 9.00 -0.32 -17.31
CA ILE A 179 9.44 1.02 -16.88
C ILE A 179 10.94 1.00 -16.64
N ASP A 180 11.68 1.96 -17.18
CA ASP A 180 13.11 2.09 -16.89
C ASP A 180 13.40 2.93 -15.62
N GLN A 181 14.69 3.08 -15.32
CA GLN A 181 15.19 3.83 -14.16
C GLN A 181 14.76 5.31 -14.13
N ASP A 182 14.46 5.90 -15.30
CA ASP A 182 14.08 7.30 -15.47
C ASP A 182 12.55 7.48 -15.50
N PHE A 183 11.80 6.41 -15.16
CA PHE A 183 10.34 6.33 -15.24
C PHE A 183 9.78 6.48 -16.66
N VAL A 184 10.55 6.13 -17.68
CA VAL A 184 10.10 6.09 -19.06
C VAL A 184 9.46 4.74 -19.36
N VAL A 185 8.26 4.77 -19.93
CA VAL A 185 7.55 3.57 -20.38
C VAL A 185 8.21 3.06 -21.66
N ARG A 186 8.89 1.92 -21.58
CA ARG A 186 9.59 1.28 -22.71
C ARG A 186 8.70 0.32 -23.50
N GLY A 187 7.68 -0.25 -22.85
CA GLY A 187 6.74 -1.15 -23.49
C GLY A 187 5.46 -1.30 -22.67
N VAL A 188 4.37 -1.66 -23.36
CA VAL A 188 3.08 -1.99 -22.73
C VAL A 188 2.50 -3.18 -23.44
N GLU A 189 2.22 -4.24 -22.69
CA GLU A 189 1.63 -5.48 -23.17
C GLU A 189 0.29 -5.73 -22.48
N LEU A 190 -0.68 -6.24 -23.24
CA LEU A 190 -1.93 -6.74 -22.66
C LEU A 190 -1.69 -8.16 -22.17
N VAL A 191 -2.05 -8.43 -20.92
CA VAL A 191 -1.91 -9.78 -20.34
C VAL A 191 -3.24 -10.32 -19.87
N ASN A 192 -3.36 -11.64 -19.90
CA ASN A 192 -4.50 -12.32 -19.31
C ASN A 192 -4.33 -12.37 -17.79
N ILE A 193 -5.39 -12.05 -17.05
CA ILE A 193 -5.44 -12.26 -15.61
C ILE A 193 -5.82 -13.72 -15.40
N THR A 194 -4.84 -14.58 -15.14
CA THR A 194 -5.09 -15.94 -14.64
C THR A 194 -4.84 -15.93 -13.14
N GLY A 195 -5.89 -16.24 -12.36
CA GLY A 195 -5.85 -16.32 -10.90
C GLY A 195 -5.44 -17.71 -10.40
#